data_AF-A0A7Y1Y5D2-F1
#
_entry.id   AF-A0A7Y1Y5D2-F1
#
_cell.length_a   1.000
_cell.length_b   1.000
_cell.length_c   1.000
_cell.angle_alpha   90.00
_cell.angle_beta   90.00
_cell.angle_gamma   90.00
#
_symmetry.space_group_name_H-M   'P 1'
#
loop_
_entity.id
_entity.type
_entity.pdbx_description
1 polymer ?
#
loop_
_entity_poly.entity_id
_entity_poly.type
_entity_poly.pdbx_seq_one_letter_code
_entity_poly.pdbx_strand_id
1 'polypeptide(L)'
;MIPGSQEIQDVRATVKAWEMLRLVYNGVLLVPGVLLAVRIVRLGFPGMSLPSSVGELVIQCLLFGGAANVCFCLGPYAEFIVVALGFPLTGRKLRWFLFGIGLLLSLGVVGICWLYVEIMAAVPSMP
;
A
#
# COMPACT_ATOMS: atom_id res chain seq x y z
N MET A 1 -5.56 -23.31 -34.15
CA MET A 1 -5.53 -22.33 -33.04
C MET A 1 -6.92 -22.23 -32.48
N ILE A 2 -7.13 -22.53 -31.19
CA ILE A 2 -8.45 -22.37 -30.57
C ILE A 2 -8.66 -20.86 -30.35
N PRO A 3 -9.69 -20.24 -30.95
CA PRO A 3 -10.03 -18.85 -30.69
C PRO A 3 -10.28 -18.69 -29.18
N GLY A 4 -9.64 -17.73 -28.54
CA GLY A 4 -9.69 -17.51 -27.08
C GLY A 4 -8.47 -18.01 -26.30
N SER A 5 -7.64 -18.90 -26.86
CA SER A 5 -6.42 -19.37 -26.16
C SER A 5 -5.36 -18.28 -25.97
N GLN A 6 -5.23 -17.36 -26.93
CA GLN A 6 -4.28 -16.25 -26.87
C GLN A 6 -4.74 -15.17 -25.87
N GLU A 7 -6.02 -14.80 -25.91
CA GLU A 7 -6.61 -13.82 -24.99
C GLU A 7 -6.51 -14.28 -23.53
N ILE A 8 -6.75 -15.57 -23.27
CA ILE A 8 -6.59 -16.15 -21.93
C ILE A 8 -5.13 -16.06 -21.46
N GLN A 9 -4.16 -16.23 -22.36
CA GLN A 9 -2.73 -16.11 -22.02
C GLN A 9 -2.35 -14.66 -21.70
N ASP A 10 -2.85 -13.69 -22.47
CA ASP A 10 -2.60 -12.26 -22.27
C ASP A 10 -3.22 -11.77 -20.95
N VAL A 11 -4.42 -12.26 -20.63
CA VAL A 11 -5.08 -11.98 -19.34
C VAL A 11 -4.25 -12.52 -18.19
N ARG A 12 -3.82 -13.79 -18.28
CA ARG A 12 -3.00 -14.43 -17.26
C ARG A 12 -1.66 -13.72 -17.05
N ALA A 13 -1.01 -13.29 -18.13
CA ALA A 13 0.25 -12.54 -18.06
C ALA A 13 0.06 -11.19 -17.35
N THR A 14 -1.05 -10.50 -17.63
CA THR A 14 -1.40 -9.23 -16.99
C THR A 14 -1.65 -9.40 -15.50
N VAL A 15 -2.49 -10.36 -15.10
CA VAL A 15 -2.77 -10.66 -13.69
C VAL A 15 -1.49 -11.04 -12.95
N LYS A 16 -0.66 -11.92 -13.52
CA LYS A 16 0.61 -12.34 -12.91
C LYS A 16 1.57 -11.17 -12.68
N ALA A 17 1.63 -10.22 -13.62
CA ALA A 17 2.48 -9.04 -13.46
C ALA A 17 1.98 -8.10 -12.35
N TRP A 18 0.67 -7.94 -12.20
CA TRP A 18 0.07 -7.18 -11.10
C TRP A 18 0.27 -7.85 -9.75
N GLU A 19 0.15 -9.18 -9.69
CA GLU A 19 0.42 -9.96 -8.49
C GLU A 19 1.88 -9.81 -8.04
N MET A 20 2.83 -9.85 -8.99
CA MET A 20 4.24 -9.61 -8.69
C MET A 20 4.48 -8.20 -8.15
N LEU A 21 3.85 -7.18 -8.73
CA LEU A 21 3.92 -5.81 -8.21
C LEU A 21 3.31 -5.70 -6.81
N ARG A 22 2.23 -6.42 -6.52
CA ARG A 22 1.62 -6.45 -5.19
C ARG A 22 2.58 -7.01 -4.14
N LEU A 23 3.29 -8.09 -4.46
CA LEU A 23 4.31 -8.65 -3.58
C LEU A 23 5.45 -7.65 -3.34
N VAL A 24 5.90 -6.94 -4.38
CA VAL A 24 6.92 -5.89 -4.25
C VAL A 24 6.40 -4.76 -3.35
N TYR A 25 5.19 -4.26 -3.59
CA TYR A 25 4.56 -3.21 -2.79
C TYR A 25 4.44 -3.61 -1.31
N ASN A 26 3.92 -4.81 -1.04
CA ASN A 26 3.81 -5.32 0.33
C ASN A 26 5.19 -5.48 0.97
N GLY A 27 6.19 -5.99 0.25
CA GLY A 27 7.55 -6.10 0.75
C GLY A 27 8.16 -4.74 1.09
N VAL A 28 7.99 -3.74 0.22
CA VAL A 28 8.49 -2.37 0.44
C VAL A 28 7.82 -1.69 1.62
N LEU A 29 6.52 -1.93 1.87
CA LEU A 29 5.81 -1.36 3.02
C LEU A 29 5.99 -2.14 4.31
N LEU A 30 6.26 -3.45 4.23
CA LEU A 30 6.47 -4.29 5.39
C LEU A 30 7.68 -3.80 6.20
N VAL A 31 8.78 -3.45 5.53
CA VAL A 31 10.01 -2.97 6.20
C VAL A 31 9.77 -1.71 7.04
N PRO A 32 9.32 -0.57 6.48
CA PRO A 32 9.07 0.64 7.27
C PRO A 32 7.91 0.46 8.26
N GLY A 33 6.89 -0.34 7.93
CA GLY A 33 5.81 -0.68 8.86
C GLY A 33 6.30 -1.45 10.10
N VAL A 34 7.15 -2.45 9.91
CA VAL A 34 7.77 -3.22 11.01
C VAL A 34 8.72 -2.34 11.82
N LEU A 35 9.54 -1.52 11.16
CA LEU A 35 10.44 -0.58 11.86
C LEU A 35 9.65 0.38 12.74
N LEU A 36 8.53 0.93 12.24
CA LEU A 36 7.65 1.80 13.00
C LEU A 36 7.03 1.04 14.19
N ALA A 37 6.54 -0.18 13.98
CA ALA A 37 5.98 -1.01 15.05
C ALA A 37 7.03 -1.30 16.15
N VAL A 38 8.26 -1.68 15.77
CA VAL A 38 9.36 -1.90 16.72
C VAL A 38 9.70 -0.61 17.46
N ARG A 39 9.69 0.55 16.78
CA ARG A 39 9.95 1.85 17.40
C ARG A 39 8.90 2.20 18.45
N ILE A 40 7.62 2.00 18.12
CA ILE A 40 6.47 2.16 19.03
C ILE A 40 6.64 1.27 20.26
N VAL A 41 6.97 -0.01 20.09
CA VAL A 41 7.16 -0.94 21.22
C VAL A 41 8.37 -0.55 22.07
N ARG A 42 9.50 -0.17 21.45
CA ARG A 42 10.75 0.17 22.16
C ARG A 42 10.67 1.47 22.96
N LEU A 43 9.94 2.46 22.46
CA LEU A 43 9.72 3.71 23.19
C LEU A 43 8.85 3.50 24.43
N GLY A 44 8.27 2.30 24.60
CA GLY A 44 7.65 1.85 25.84
C GLY A 44 6.79 2.92 26.45
N PHE A 45 5.82 3.44 25.67
CA PHE A 45 5.02 4.63 25.97
C PHE A 45 4.84 4.89 27.48
N PRO A 46 5.69 5.74 28.09
CA PRO A 46 5.58 6.03 29.51
C PRO A 46 4.33 6.89 29.69
N GLY A 47 3.26 6.31 30.23
CA GLY A 47 2.04 7.04 30.59
C GLY A 47 0.77 6.74 29.77
N MET A 48 0.77 5.77 28.86
CA MET A 48 -0.46 5.35 28.17
C MET A 48 -0.96 3.99 28.68
N SER A 49 -1.94 4.01 29.58
CA SER A 49 -3.00 3.00 29.54
C SER A 49 -3.61 3.05 28.14
N LEU A 50 -3.45 2.00 27.31
CA LEU A 50 -3.93 1.88 25.92
C LEU A 50 -5.13 2.81 25.64
N PRO A 51 -4.91 4.05 25.16
CA PRO A 51 -6.00 4.93 24.86
C PRO A 51 -6.60 4.47 23.53
N SER A 52 -7.90 4.70 23.39
CA SER A 52 -8.68 4.54 22.16
C SER A 52 -7.97 5.03 20.88
N SER A 53 -7.02 5.96 20.98
CA SER A 53 -6.24 6.51 19.88
C SER A 53 -5.24 5.54 19.22
N VAL A 54 -4.65 4.58 19.95
CA VAL A 54 -3.77 3.57 19.31
C VAL A 54 -4.61 2.56 18.52
N GLY A 55 -5.78 2.21 19.05
CA GLY A 55 -6.76 1.38 18.34
C GLY A 55 -7.24 2.05 17.05
N GLU A 56 -7.56 3.34 17.11
CA GLU A 56 -7.91 4.13 15.92
C GLU A 56 -6.77 4.17 14.90
N LEU A 57 -5.53 4.34 15.34
CA LEU A 57 -4.36 4.39 14.45
C LEU A 57 -4.11 3.04 13.76
N VAL A 58 -4.25 1.93 14.50
CA VAL A 58 -4.19 0.57 13.95
C VAL A 58 -5.34 0.32 12.97
N ILE A 59 -6.56 0.72 13.31
CA ILE A 59 -7.73 0.59 12.44
C ILE A 59 -7.55 1.43 11.17
N GLN A 60 -7.06 2.66 11.27
CA GLN A 60 -6.76 3.51 10.12
C GLN A 60 -5.67 2.89 9.24
N CYS A 61 -4.59 2.35 9.82
CA CYS A 61 -3.56 1.63 9.06
C CYS A 61 -4.12 0.38 8.36
N LEU A 62 -4.98 -0.39 9.02
CA LEU A 62 -5.64 -1.56 8.43
C LEU A 62 -6.62 -1.18 7.32
N LEU A 63 -7.42 -0.13 7.50
CA LEU A 63 -8.34 0.39 6.49
C LEU A 63 -7.58 0.93 5.29
N PHE A 64 -6.52 1.70 5.50
CA PHE A 64 -5.72 2.28 4.41
C PHE A 64 -4.93 1.20 3.67
N GLY A 65 -4.32 0.26 4.40
CA GLY A 65 -3.63 -0.90 3.83
C GLY A 65 -4.58 -1.84 3.08
N GLY A 66 -5.80 -2.04 3.60
CA GLY A 66 -6.87 -2.78 2.95
C GLY A 66 -7.36 -2.09 1.68
N ALA A 67 -7.67 -0.79 1.74
CA ALA A 67 -8.08 0.01 0.60
C ALA A 67 -7.01 0.03 -0.49
N ALA A 68 -5.74 0.23 -0.14
CA ALA A 68 -4.65 0.17 -1.10
C ALA A 68 -4.54 -1.21 -1.76
N ASN A 69 -4.72 -2.29 -0.99
CA ASN A 69 -4.75 -3.65 -1.53
C ASN A 69 -5.94 -3.90 -2.47
N VAL A 70 -7.10 -3.33 -2.19
CA VAL A 70 -8.26 -3.38 -3.10
C VAL A 70 -8.00 -2.58 -4.37
N CYS A 71 -7.44 -1.37 -4.27
CA CYS A 71 -7.01 -0.58 -5.43
C CYS A 71 -5.99 -1.33 -6.29
N PHE A 72 -5.06 -2.07 -5.68
CA PHE A 72 -4.12 -2.94 -6.39
C PHE A 72 -4.79 -4.14 -7.06
N CYS A 73 -5.83 -4.75 -6.45
CA CYS A 73 -6.65 -5.78 -7.10
C CYS A 73 -7.45 -5.24 -8.30
N LEU A 74 -7.81 -3.96 -8.28
CA LEU A 74 -8.52 -3.30 -9.39
C LEU A 74 -7.58 -2.84 -10.52
N GLY A 75 -6.27 -2.83 -10.28
CA GLY A 75 -5.25 -2.47 -11.27
C GLY A 75 -5.34 -3.22 -12.61
N PRO A 76 -5.42 -4.57 -12.61
CA PRO A 76 -5.64 -5.34 -13.85
C PRO A 76 -6.92 -4.94 -14.56
N TYR A 77 -8.01 -4.73 -13.82
CA TYR A 77 -9.31 -4.36 -14.37
C TYR A 77 -9.28 -2.97 -15.02
N ALA A 78 -8.61 -2.00 -14.38
CA ALA A 78 -8.36 -0.68 -14.95
C ALA A 78 -7.50 -0.77 -16.23
N GLU A 79 -6.48 -1.63 -16.25
CA GLU A 79 -5.65 -1.85 -17.43
C GLU A 79 -6.45 -2.45 -18.59
N PHE A 80 -7.31 -3.43 -18.34
CA PHE A 80 -8.20 -3.99 -19.37
C PHE A 80 -9.18 -2.96 -19.93
N ILE A 81 -9.81 -2.14 -19.08
CA ILE A 81 -10.73 -1.11 -19.53
C ILE A 81 -10.03 -0.06 -20.41
N VAL A 82 -8.86 0.43 -20.00
CA VAL A 82 -8.13 1.45 -20.76
C VAL A 82 -7.66 0.92 -22.11
N VAL A 83 -7.22 -0.35 -22.16
CA VAL A 83 -6.87 -1.03 -23.42
C VAL A 83 -8.12 -1.22 -24.29
N ALA A 84 -9.24 -1.64 -23.72
CA ALA A 84 -10.51 -1.82 -24.44
C ALA A 84 -11.08 -0.51 -24.99
N LEU A 85 -10.86 0.62 -24.29
CA LEU A 85 -11.24 1.97 -24.74
C LEU A 85 -10.31 2.54 -25.82
N GLY A 86 -9.26 1.81 -26.22
CA GLY A 86 -8.38 2.19 -27.33
C GLY A 86 -7.44 3.36 -27.03
N PHE A 87 -7.17 3.66 -25.76
CA PHE A 87 -6.22 4.71 -25.41
C PHE A 87 -4.80 4.35 -25.88
N PRO A 88 -4.00 5.31 -26.39
CA PRO A 88 -2.63 5.08 -26.85
C PRO A 88 -1.62 4.83 -25.71
N LEU A 89 -2.09 4.73 -24.47
CA LEU A 89 -1.26 4.40 -23.32
C LEU A 89 -0.94 2.91 -23.34
N THR A 90 0.34 2.58 -23.48
CA THR A 90 0.83 1.21 -23.31
C THR A 90 0.43 0.73 -21.91
N GLY A 91 -0.26 -0.40 -21.78
CA GLY A 91 -0.73 -0.94 -20.48
C GLY A 91 0.37 -1.00 -19.42
N ARG A 92 1.62 -1.26 -19.86
CA ARG A 92 2.83 -1.18 -19.04
C ARG A 92 3.05 0.18 -18.37
N LYS A 93 2.85 1.30 -19.07
CA LYS A 93 3.02 2.66 -18.51
C LYS A 93 1.93 2.96 -17.47
N LEU A 94 0.69 2.58 -17.76
CA LEU A 94 -0.43 2.73 -16.83
C LEU A 94 -0.21 1.94 -15.54
N ARG A 95 0.28 0.69 -15.67
CA ARG A 95 0.60 -0.17 -14.54
C ARG A 95 1.63 0.45 -13.60
N TRP A 96 2.74 0.96 -14.14
CA TRP A 96 3.75 1.64 -13.34
C TRP A 96 3.27 2.96 -12.74
N PHE A 97 2.40 3.69 -13.44
CA PHE A 97 1.81 4.93 -12.95
C PHE A 97 0.88 4.69 -11.75
N LEU A 98 -0.06 3.74 -11.88
CA LEU A 98 -0.97 3.34 -10.80
C LEU A 98 -0.20 2.77 -9.61
N PHE A 99 0.80 1.92 -9.87
CA PHE A 99 1.68 1.40 -8.83
C PHE A 99 2.43 2.52 -8.10
N GLY A 100 3.02 3.46 -8.84
CA GLY A 100 3.79 4.57 -8.30
C GLY A 100 2.95 5.48 -7.40
N ILE A 101 1.73 5.85 -7.84
CA ILE A 101 0.81 6.65 -7.02
C ILE A 101 0.41 5.90 -5.74
N GLY A 102 0.03 4.62 -5.87
CA GLY A 102 -0.33 3.80 -4.71
C GLY A 102 0.82 3.66 -3.72
N LEU A 103 2.05 3.49 -4.22
CA LEU A 103 3.25 3.42 -3.38
C LEU A 103 3.54 4.75 -2.67
N LEU A 104 3.46 5.87 -3.38
CA LEU A 104 3.71 7.20 -2.82
C LEU A 104 2.70 7.55 -1.72
N LEU A 105 1.41 7.29 -1.95
CA LEU A 105 0.36 7.54 -0.96
C LEU A 105 0.60 6.73 0.33
N SER A 106 0.90 5.44 0.18
CA SER A 106 1.13 4.56 1.32
C SER A 106 2.41 4.89 2.09
N LEU A 107 3.50 5.23 1.39
CA LEU A 107 4.71 5.75 2.03
C LEU A 107 4.46 7.08 2.74
N GLY A 108 3.63 7.95 2.16
CA GLY A 108 3.22 9.20 2.79
C GLY A 108 2.52 8.98 4.12
N VAL A 109 1.57 8.04 4.19
CA VAL A 109 0.89 7.66 5.44
C VAL A 109 1.88 7.14 6.48
N VAL A 110 2.77 6.22 6.10
CA VAL A 110 3.79 5.71 7.02
C VAL A 110 4.72 6.82 7.52
N GLY A 111 5.09 7.75 6.65
CA GLY A 111 5.90 8.92 7.01
C GLY A 111 5.21 9.87 7.98
N ILE A 112 3.91 10.12 7.80
CA ILE A 112 3.11 10.93 8.73
C ILE A 112 3.03 10.23 10.10
N CYS A 113 2.75 8.93 10.13
CA CYS A 113 2.73 8.16 11.38
C CYS A 113 4.10 8.17 12.08
N TRP A 114 5.18 8.07 11.31
CA TRP A 114 6.54 8.15 11.85
C TRP A 114 6.82 9.52 12.49
N LEU A 115 6.50 10.61 11.78
CA LEU A 115 6.64 11.97 12.31
C LEU A 115 5.82 12.16 13.59
N TYR A 116 4.58 11.65 13.61
CA TYR A 116 3.73 11.71 14.79
C TYR A 116 4.36 11.01 16.00
N VAL A 117 4.91 9.80 15.80
CA VAL A 117 5.59 9.07 16.86
C VAL A 117 6.82 9.82 17.37
N GLU A 118 7.65 10.38 16.48
CA GLU A 118 8.84 11.13 16.90
C GLU A 118 8.48 12.46 17.60
N ILE A 119 7.42 13.15 17.17
CA ILE A 119 6.91 14.34 17.88
C ILE A 119 6.46 13.96 19.29
N MET A 120 5.67 12.89 19.44
CA MET A 120 5.20 12.43 20.75
C MET A 120 6.34 11.96 21.66
N ALA A 121 7.38 11.35 21.10
CA ALA A 121 8.57 10.96 21.85
C ALA A 121 9.45 12.16 22.27
N ALA A 122 9.42 13.26 21.51
CA ALA A 122 10.20 14.47 21.78
C ALA A 122 9.53 15.40 22.80
N VAL A 123 8.22 15.27 23.05
CA VAL A 123 7.54 16.02 24.10
C VAL A 123 7.97 15.43 25.46
N PRO A 124 8.68 16.17 26.32
CA PRO A 124 9.04 15.68 27.64
C PRO A 124 7.76 15.42 28.42
N SER A 125 7.63 14.22 28.99
CA SER A 125 6.63 13.94 30.02
C SER A 125 6.84 14.96 31.15
N MET A 126 5.95 15.95 31.26
CA MET A 126 5.96 16.82 32.44
C MET A 126 5.73 15.94 33.67
N PRO A 127 6.56 16.09 34.72
CA PRO A 127 6.40 15.38 35.98
C PRO A 127 5.10 15.75 36.71
#